data_AF-A0A918TNJ4-F1
#
_entry.id   AF-A0A918TNJ4-F1
#
_cell.length_a   1.000
_cell.length_b   1.000
_cell.length_c   1.000
_cell.angle_alpha   90.00
_cell.angle_beta   90.00
_cell.angle_gamma   90.00
#
_symmetry.space_group_name_H-M   'P 1'
#
loop_
_entity.id
_entity.type
_entity.pdbx_description
1 polymer ?
#
loop_
_entity_poly.entity_id
_entity_poly.type
_entity_poly.pdbx_seq_one_letter_code
_entity_poly.pdbx_strand_id
1 'polypeptide(L)'
;MRVFGVDFTSRPTPRKPITVAECTLGDALVFNRIIALPDFAAFEIFLGQPGPWIAGFDFPFAQSRRFVENIGWPNTWAVTVAHVSGLTRPAFRAALEDYKRDRPMGDREHSRVFERGTGAASPQKLYGVPVALMFYEGAPTATGRAQHPRPASRRPNAHRL
;
A
#
# COMPACT_ATOMS: atom_id res chain seq x y z
N MET A 1 11.87 5.71 -22.01
CA MET A 1 11.86 5.01 -20.69
C MET A 1 10.43 4.57 -20.36
N ARG A 2 10.21 3.39 -19.78
CA ARG A 2 8.86 2.96 -19.33
C ARG A 2 8.52 3.65 -18.00
N VAL A 3 7.30 4.19 -17.91
CA VAL A 3 6.76 4.84 -16.71
C VAL A 3 5.43 4.19 -16.36
N PHE A 4 5.22 3.88 -15.09
CA PHE A 4 3.98 3.30 -14.60
C PHE A 4 3.29 4.19 -13.58
N GLY A 5 1.97 4.35 -13.71
CA GLY A 5 1.11 4.85 -12.64
C GLY A 5 0.28 3.70 -12.07
N VAL A 6 0.39 3.42 -10.77
CA VAL A 6 -0.28 2.29 -10.13
C VAL A 6 -1.37 2.80 -9.18
N ASP A 7 -2.63 2.62 -9.55
CA ASP A 7 -3.78 2.76 -8.65
C ASP A 7 -3.93 1.47 -7.83
N PHE A 8 -3.67 1.58 -6.52
CA PHE A 8 -3.47 0.43 -5.65
C PHE A 8 -4.68 0.19 -4.74
N THR A 9 -4.97 -1.08 -4.48
CA THR A 9 -5.97 -1.50 -3.50
C THR A 9 -5.37 -2.51 -2.54
N SER A 10 -5.65 -2.37 -1.25
CA SER A 10 -5.19 -3.32 -0.21
C SER A 10 -5.99 -4.63 -0.16
N ARG A 11 -6.90 -4.81 -1.11
CA ARG A 11 -7.76 -6.00 -1.30
C ARG A 11 -8.06 -6.20 -2.79
N PRO A 12 -7.05 -6.52 -3.61
CA PRO A 12 -7.28 -6.76 -5.03
C PRO A 12 -8.17 -7.97 -5.24
N THR A 13 -9.10 -7.85 -6.19
CA THR A 13 -9.96 -8.93 -6.67
C THR A 13 -10.16 -8.76 -8.18
N PRO A 14 -10.66 -9.76 -8.92
CA PRO A 14 -10.98 -9.58 -10.34
C PRO A 14 -11.97 -8.44 -10.62
N ARG A 15 -12.85 -8.08 -9.66
CA ARG A 15 -13.78 -6.95 -9.78
C ARG A 15 -13.19 -5.60 -9.34
N LYS A 16 -12.08 -5.63 -8.61
CA LYS A 16 -11.35 -4.45 -8.14
C LYS A 16 -9.85 -4.75 -8.18
N PRO A 17 -9.25 -4.81 -9.38
CA PRO A 17 -7.83 -5.11 -9.54
C PRO A 17 -6.97 -3.93 -9.04
N ILE A 18 -5.67 -4.16 -8.89
CA ILE A 18 -4.69 -3.08 -8.95
C ILE A 18 -4.59 -2.67 -10.42
N THR A 19 -4.69 -1.37 -10.71
CA THR A 19 -4.73 -0.86 -12.07
C THR A 19 -3.42 -0.15 -12.38
N VAL A 20 -2.79 -0.49 -13.51
CA VAL A 20 -1.53 0.13 -13.93
C VAL A 20 -1.72 0.84 -15.27
N ALA A 21 -1.44 2.13 -15.31
CA ALA A 21 -1.22 2.86 -16.54
C ALA A 21 0.23 2.68 -16.98
N GLU A 22 0.44 2.07 -18.16
CA GLU A 22 1.75 1.98 -18.78
C GLU A 22 1.94 3.12 -19.78
N CYS A 23 3.02 3.87 -19.60
CA CYS A 23 3.40 5.00 -20.42
C CYS A 23 4.85 4.88 -20.89
N THR A 24 5.18 5.58 -21.97
CA THR A 24 6.55 5.77 -22.45
C THR A 24 6.93 7.24 -22.32
N LEU A 25 8.03 7.52 -21.62
CA LEU A 25 8.63 8.86 -21.54
C LEU A 25 9.75 9.00 -22.59
N GLY A 26 9.55 9.94 -23.52
CA GLY A 26 10.55 10.54 -24.41
C GLY A 26 10.50 12.06 -24.24
N ASP A 27 10.31 12.82 -25.32
CA ASP A 27 10.06 14.28 -25.27
C ASP A 27 8.72 14.63 -24.60
N ALA A 28 7.78 13.68 -24.59
CA ALA A 28 6.51 13.75 -23.88
C ALA A 28 6.20 12.39 -23.22
N LEU A 29 5.24 12.40 -22.29
CA LEU A 29 4.69 11.18 -21.71
C LEU A 29 3.54 10.67 -22.58
N VAL A 30 3.73 9.52 -23.21
CA VAL A 30 2.73 8.87 -24.06
C VAL A 30 2.08 7.73 -23.30
N PHE A 31 0.75 7.77 -23.18
CA PHE A 31 -0.03 6.66 -22.65
C PHE A 31 -0.08 5.49 -23.65
N ASN A 32 0.22 4.28 -23.19
CA ASN A 32 0.21 3.08 -24.04
C ASN A 32 -1.03 2.21 -23.77
N ARG A 33 -1.26 1.82 -22.52
CA ARG A 33 -2.37 0.91 -22.13
C ARG A 33 -2.64 0.91 -20.63
N ILE A 34 -3.78 0.35 -20.26
CA ILE A 34 -4.10 -0.06 -18.88
C ILE A 34 -3.86 -1.57 -18.72
N ILE A 35 -3.23 -1.96 -17.61
CA ILE A 35 -3.04 -3.34 -17.19
C ILE A 35 -3.84 -3.57 -15.89
N ALA A 36 -4.64 -4.62 -15.85
CA ALA A 36 -5.37 -5.04 -14.65
C ALA A 36 -4.64 -6.19 -13.96
N LEU A 37 -4.31 -6.01 -12.67
CA LEU A 37 -3.64 -7.00 -11.83
C LEU A 37 -4.65 -7.50 -10.79
N PRO A 38 -5.27 -8.68 -10.99
CA PRO A 38 -6.46 -9.11 -10.25
C PRO A 38 -6.17 -9.49 -8.79
N ASP A 39 -4.90 -9.73 -8.46
CA ASP A 39 -4.45 -10.15 -7.14
C ASP A 39 -3.01 -9.68 -6.87
N PHE A 40 -2.51 -10.00 -5.68
CA PHE A 40 -1.16 -9.64 -5.28
C PHE A 40 -0.06 -10.41 -6.01
N ALA A 41 -0.32 -11.65 -6.45
CA ALA A 41 0.68 -12.43 -7.17
C ALA A 41 0.96 -11.81 -8.55
N ALA A 42 -0.09 -11.36 -9.25
CA ALA A 42 0.06 -10.59 -10.49
C ALA A 42 0.83 -9.27 -10.27
N PHE A 43 0.63 -8.62 -9.13
CA PHE A 43 1.36 -7.40 -8.76
C PHE A 43 2.85 -7.67 -8.46
N GLU A 44 3.18 -8.75 -7.76
CA GLU A 44 4.58 -9.16 -7.53
C GLU A 44 5.28 -9.51 -8.85
N ILE A 45 4.63 -10.25 -9.75
CA ILE A 45 5.15 -10.54 -11.09
C ILE A 45 5.40 -9.24 -11.87
N PHE A 46 4.48 -8.27 -11.77
CA PHE A 46 4.64 -6.96 -12.39
C PHE A 46 5.87 -6.22 -11.87
N LEU A 47 6.06 -6.18 -10.54
CA LEU A 47 7.22 -5.53 -9.91
C LEU A 47 8.55 -6.24 -10.25
N GLY A 48 8.52 -7.53 -10.56
CA GLY A 48 9.69 -8.32 -10.96
C GLY A 48 10.12 -8.12 -12.42
N GLN A 49 9.42 -7.31 -13.22
CA GLN A 49 9.80 -7.07 -14.61
C GLN A 49 11.17 -6.38 -14.71
N PRO A 50 12.03 -6.78 -15.68
CA PRO A 50 13.32 -6.15 -15.85
C PRO A 50 13.20 -4.67 -16.25
N GLY A 51 14.11 -3.85 -15.72
CA GLY A 51 14.24 -2.42 -16.02
C GLY A 51 14.92 -2.12 -17.37
N PRO A 52 15.05 -0.83 -17.73
CA PRO A 52 14.73 0.33 -16.90
C PRO A 52 13.25 0.75 -16.98
N TRP A 53 12.64 0.94 -15.82
CA TRP A 53 11.32 1.57 -15.66
C TRP A 53 11.24 2.30 -14.32
N ILE A 54 10.34 3.28 -14.23
CA ILE A 54 9.97 3.96 -12.98
C ILE A 54 8.47 3.82 -12.76
N ALA A 55 8.03 3.77 -11.50
CA ALA A 55 6.62 3.69 -11.16
C ALA A 55 6.26 4.66 -10.03
N GLY A 56 5.11 5.34 -10.17
CA GLY A 56 4.40 6.01 -9.09
C GLY A 56 3.29 5.10 -8.56
N PHE A 57 3.10 5.08 -7.24
CA PHE A 57 2.13 4.21 -6.58
C PHE A 57 1.16 5.01 -5.73
N ASP A 58 -0.14 4.74 -5.88
CA ASP A 58 -1.21 5.32 -5.05
C ASP A 58 -1.35 4.57 -3.72
N PHE A 59 -0.30 4.63 -2.91
CA PHE A 59 -0.34 4.26 -1.49
C PHE A 59 0.74 5.01 -0.72
N PRO A 60 0.57 5.23 0.60
CA PRO A 60 1.63 5.82 1.40
C PRO A 60 2.78 4.83 1.62
N PHE A 61 4.01 5.22 1.31
CA PHE A 61 5.22 4.42 1.59
C PHE A 61 5.65 4.37 3.06
N ALA A 62 5.06 5.22 3.91
CA ALA A 62 5.43 5.33 5.32
C ALA A 62 4.23 5.78 6.18
N GLN A 63 4.22 5.37 7.44
CA GLN A 63 3.36 5.93 8.48
C GLN A 63 3.85 7.31 8.94
N SER A 64 3.06 8.00 9.75
CA SER A 64 3.48 9.25 10.36
C SER A 64 4.61 9.00 11.37
N ARG A 65 5.62 9.88 11.40
CA ARG A 65 6.74 9.77 12.35
C ARG A 65 6.26 9.79 13.80
N ARG A 66 5.29 10.68 14.11
CA ARG A 66 4.67 10.78 15.43
C ARG A 66 4.05 9.47 15.90
N PHE A 67 3.34 8.76 15.02
CA PHE A 67 2.78 7.45 15.36
C PHE A 67 3.87 6.42 15.64
N VAL A 68 4.83 6.28 14.72
CA VAL A 68 5.94 5.31 14.82
C VAL A 68 6.71 5.49 16.14
N GLU A 69 7.06 6.74 16.48
CA GLU A 69 7.78 7.06 17.72
C GLU A 69 6.94 6.77 18.97
N ASN A 70 5.67 7.18 18.99
CA ASN A 70 4.81 7.03 20.16
C ASN A 70 4.49 5.58 20.53
N ILE A 71 4.49 4.67 19.57
CA ILE A 71 4.25 3.23 19.82
C ILE A 71 5.55 2.43 19.94
N GLY A 72 6.71 3.10 19.90
CA GLY A 72 8.01 2.46 20.06
C GLY A 72 8.42 1.58 18.87
N TRP A 73 7.90 1.82 17.68
CA TRP A 73 8.36 1.11 16.48
C TRP A 73 9.73 1.63 16.02
N PRO A 74 10.50 0.81 15.27
CA PRO A 74 11.76 1.26 14.68
C PRO A 74 11.56 2.51 13.82
N ASN A 75 12.49 3.46 13.91
CA ASN A 75 12.32 4.82 13.36
C ASN A 75 13.02 5.06 12.01
N THR A 76 13.75 4.08 11.46
CA THR A 76 14.27 4.14 10.09
C THR A 76 13.32 3.42 9.15
N TRP A 77 13.05 4.04 7.99
CA TRP A 77 12.04 3.53 7.05
C TRP A 77 12.20 2.05 6.71
N ALA A 78 13.43 1.62 6.39
CA ALA A 78 13.69 0.23 6.02
C ALA A 78 13.36 -0.75 7.15
N VAL A 79 13.67 -0.39 8.39
CA VAL A 79 13.41 -1.25 9.56
C VAL A 79 11.93 -1.18 9.97
N THR A 80 11.26 -0.03 9.83
CA THR A 80 9.80 0.07 10.02
C THR A 80 9.05 -0.81 9.03
N VAL A 81 9.42 -0.78 7.74
CA VAL A 81 8.79 -1.62 6.71
C VAL A 81 9.04 -3.10 6.99
N ALA A 82 10.25 -3.48 7.40
CA ALA A 82 10.57 -4.85 7.81
C ALA A 82 9.76 -5.30 9.04
N HIS A 83 9.67 -4.45 10.08
CA HIS A 83 8.85 -4.70 11.26
C HIS A 83 7.38 -4.93 10.91
N VAL A 84 6.81 -4.03 10.11
CA VAL A 84 5.41 -4.13 9.64
C VAL A 84 5.20 -5.38 8.80
N SER A 85 6.18 -5.79 7.98
CA SER A 85 6.08 -6.99 7.16
C SER A 85 5.99 -8.29 7.96
N GLY A 86 6.48 -8.29 9.19
CA GLY A 86 6.37 -9.41 10.13
C GLY A 86 5.07 -9.42 10.95
N LEU A 87 4.27 -8.36 10.90
CA LEU A 87 2.97 -8.32 11.58
C LEU A 87 1.91 -9.06 10.77
N THR A 88 0.93 -9.65 11.46
CA THR A 88 -0.31 -10.05 10.80
C THR A 88 -1.20 -8.83 10.54
N ARG A 89 -2.07 -8.91 9.54
CA ARG A 89 -3.01 -7.82 9.22
C ARG A 89 -3.90 -7.43 10.42
N PRO A 90 -4.43 -8.37 11.22
CA PRO A 90 -5.11 -8.03 12.47
C PRO A 90 -4.22 -7.32 13.50
N ALA A 91 -2.97 -7.77 13.68
CA ALA A 91 -2.04 -7.14 14.63
C ALA A 91 -1.68 -5.70 14.21
N PHE A 92 -1.45 -5.46 12.91
CA PHE A 92 -1.24 -4.11 12.38
C PHE A 92 -2.46 -3.20 12.59
N ARG A 93 -3.67 -3.72 12.37
CA ARG A 93 -4.91 -2.99 12.66
C ARG A 93 -5.03 -2.69 14.16
N ALA A 94 -4.75 -3.66 15.02
CA ALA A 94 -4.83 -3.49 16.47
C ALA A 94 -3.90 -2.36 16.95
N ALA A 95 -2.65 -2.32 16.48
CA ALA A 95 -1.71 -1.25 16.83
C ALA A 95 -2.25 0.16 16.50
N LEU A 96 -2.97 0.31 15.38
CA LEU A 96 -3.60 1.57 14.97
C LEU A 96 -4.85 1.89 15.80
N GLU A 97 -5.67 0.91 16.15
CA GLU A 97 -6.86 1.12 17.00
C GLU A 97 -6.47 1.42 18.45
N ASP A 98 -5.51 0.68 19.00
CA ASP A 98 -4.96 0.89 20.34
C ASP A 98 -4.38 2.30 20.47
N TYR A 99 -3.72 2.78 19.41
CA TYR A 99 -3.26 4.16 19.34
C TYR A 99 -4.41 5.18 19.40
N LYS A 100 -5.55 4.90 18.79
CA LYS A 100 -6.68 5.85 18.74
C LYS A 100 -7.50 5.88 20.02
N ARG A 101 -7.60 4.74 20.71
CA ARG A 101 -8.57 4.49 21.79
C ARG A 101 -8.60 5.60 22.84
N ASP A 102 -7.45 5.95 23.39
CA ASP A 102 -7.34 6.85 24.54
C ASP A 102 -6.98 8.30 24.14
N ARG A 103 -7.00 8.62 22.84
CA ARG A 103 -6.59 9.93 22.32
C ARG A 103 -7.79 10.88 22.11
N PRO A 104 -7.62 12.20 22.42
CA PRO A 104 -8.63 13.22 22.17
C PRO A 104 -9.08 13.26 20.71
N MET A 105 -10.31 13.75 20.50
CA MET A 105 -10.80 14.03 19.15
C MET A 105 -9.86 15.03 18.44
N GLY A 106 -9.51 14.75 17.18
CA GLY A 106 -8.53 15.54 16.43
C GLY A 106 -7.07 15.10 16.59
N ASP A 107 -6.75 14.23 17.55
CA ASP A 107 -5.38 13.73 17.78
C ASP A 107 -5.23 12.21 17.57
N ARG A 108 -6.24 11.55 16.99
CA ARG A 108 -6.29 10.09 16.82
C ARG A 108 -5.47 9.57 15.64
N GLU A 109 -5.37 10.36 14.59
CA GLU A 109 -4.68 10.02 13.34
C GLU A 109 -3.76 11.18 12.96
N HIS A 110 -2.47 10.89 12.74
CA HIS A 110 -1.48 11.93 12.45
C HIS A 110 -1.06 11.89 10.99
N SER A 111 -1.01 13.05 10.37
CA SER A 111 -0.45 13.21 9.03
C SER A 111 1.07 13.31 9.08
N ARG A 112 1.73 12.99 7.97
CA ARG A 112 3.14 13.33 7.74
C ARG A 112 3.26 14.83 7.56
N VAL A 113 4.44 15.38 7.86
CA VAL A 113 4.65 16.84 7.86
C VAL A 113 4.24 17.49 6.54
N PHE A 114 4.60 16.88 5.40
CA PHE A 114 4.31 17.37 4.06
C PHE A 114 2.84 17.20 3.61
N GLU A 115 2.02 16.46 4.35
CA GLU A 115 0.59 16.28 4.07
C GLU A 115 -0.28 17.36 4.74
N ARG A 116 0.29 18.16 5.62
CA ARG A 116 -0.47 19.21 6.32
C ARG A 116 -0.87 20.30 5.34
N GLY A 117 -2.17 20.62 5.30
CA GLY A 117 -2.74 21.63 4.41
C GLY A 117 -3.11 21.14 3.01
N THR A 118 -2.81 19.88 2.65
CA THR A 118 -3.12 19.35 1.31
C THR A 118 -4.50 18.70 1.19
N GLY A 119 -5.20 18.51 2.32
CA GLY A 119 -6.42 17.71 2.38
C GLY A 119 -6.19 16.19 2.31
N ALA A 120 -4.92 15.73 2.29
CA ALA A 120 -4.60 14.32 2.29
C ALA A 120 -5.07 13.61 3.58
N ALA A 121 -5.55 12.38 3.42
CA ALA A 121 -5.86 11.51 4.55
C ALA A 121 -4.59 11.10 5.29
N SER A 122 -4.65 10.98 6.62
CA SER A 122 -3.55 10.43 7.41
C SER A 122 -3.21 9.01 6.94
N PRO A 123 -1.92 8.61 6.87
CA PRO A 123 -1.52 7.24 6.57
C PRO A 123 -2.01 6.22 7.62
N GLN A 124 -2.54 6.67 8.77
CA GLN A 124 -3.13 5.83 9.82
C GLN A 124 -4.63 5.53 9.62
N LYS A 125 -5.23 6.06 8.56
CA LYS A 125 -6.67 5.90 8.31
C LYS A 125 -7.00 4.46 7.89
N LEU A 126 -7.90 3.84 8.65
CA LEU A 126 -8.29 2.42 8.52
C LEU A 126 -9.63 2.20 7.81
N TYR A 127 -10.48 3.23 7.75
CA TYR A 127 -11.87 3.14 7.30
C TYR A 127 -12.18 4.19 6.22
N GLY A 128 -13.15 3.89 5.35
CA GLY A 128 -13.47 4.69 4.16
C GLY A 128 -12.43 4.48 3.05
N VAL A 129 -11.33 5.24 3.11
CA VAL A 129 -10.15 5.04 2.26
C VAL A 129 -9.05 4.44 3.14
N PRO A 130 -8.83 3.11 3.11
CA PRO A 130 -7.99 2.42 4.08
C PRO A 130 -6.51 2.53 3.72
N VAL A 131 -5.97 3.75 3.66
CA VAL A 131 -4.58 4.02 3.26
C VAL A 131 -3.56 3.36 4.20
N ALA A 132 -3.91 3.13 5.47
CA ALA A 132 -3.08 2.34 6.38
C ALA A 132 -2.90 0.90 5.90
N LEU A 133 -3.98 0.28 5.39
CA LEU A 133 -3.91 -1.06 4.83
C LEU A 133 -3.22 -1.07 3.46
N MET A 134 -3.28 0.04 2.72
CA MET A 134 -2.51 0.18 1.49
C MET A 134 -1.00 0.27 1.76
N PHE A 135 -0.57 0.99 2.81
CA PHE A 135 0.81 0.94 3.29
C PHE A 135 1.22 -0.48 3.70
N TYR A 136 0.40 -1.15 4.52
CA TYR A 136 0.67 -2.49 5.03
C TYR A 136 0.90 -3.51 3.90
N GLU A 137 0.08 -3.50 2.85
CA GLU A 137 0.25 -4.42 1.72
C GLU A 137 1.29 -3.91 0.71
N GLY A 138 1.29 -2.61 0.41
CA GLY A 138 2.04 -2.02 -0.71
C GLY A 138 3.53 -1.81 -0.42
N ALA A 139 3.88 -1.21 0.71
CA ALA A 139 5.27 -0.83 0.99
C ALA A 139 6.20 -2.04 1.20
N PRO A 140 5.81 -3.10 1.95
CA PRO A 140 6.58 -4.34 2.00
C PRO A 140 6.72 -5.01 0.62
N THR A 141 5.66 -5.03 -0.19
CA THR A 141 5.71 -5.65 -1.52
C THR A 141 6.67 -4.92 -2.45
N ALA A 142 6.59 -3.59 -2.51
CA ALA A 142 7.46 -2.77 -3.35
C ALA A 142 8.95 -2.86 -2.98
N THR A 143 9.27 -3.31 -1.77
CA THR A 143 10.65 -3.48 -1.29
C THR A 143 11.14 -4.93 -1.30
N GLY A 144 10.35 -5.86 -1.85
CA GLY A 144 10.68 -7.29 -1.83
C GLY A 144 10.69 -7.90 -0.42
N ARG A 145 10.01 -7.26 0.54
CA ARG A 145 9.96 -7.65 1.96
C ARG A 145 8.60 -8.18 2.41
N ALA A 146 7.64 -8.34 1.51
CA ALA A 146 6.33 -8.88 1.89
C ALA A 146 6.45 -10.34 2.36
N GLN A 147 6.20 -10.57 3.65
CA GLN A 147 6.35 -11.89 4.30
C GLN A 147 5.07 -12.36 5.00
N HIS A 148 4.07 -11.50 5.16
CA HIS A 148 2.84 -11.85 5.84
C HIS A 148 1.95 -12.77 4.98
N PRO A 149 1.18 -13.69 5.60
CA PRO A 149 0.25 -14.54 4.87
C PRO A 149 -0.80 -13.68 4.15
N ARG A 150 -0.76 -13.68 2.82
CA ARG A 150 -1.76 -13.00 2.00
C ARG A 150 -3.00 -13.88 1.91
N PRO A 151 -4.22 -13.32 2.00
CA PRO A 151 -5.43 -14.11 1.79
C PRO A 151 -5.36 -14.75 0.39
N ALA A 152 -5.43 -16.08 0.34
CA ALA A 152 -5.45 -16.81 -0.92
C ALA A 152 -6.57 -16.24 -1.80
N SER A 153 -6.28 -15.98 -3.07
CA SER A 153 -7.30 -15.66 -4.05
C SER A 153 -8.33 -16.80 -4.01
N ARG A 154 -9.55 -16.53 -3.53
CA ARG A 154 -10.65 -17.49 -3.70
C ARG A 154 -10.83 -17.65 -5.21
N ARG A 155 -10.31 -18.75 -5.78
CA ARG A 155 -10.76 -19.20 -7.09
C ARG A 155 -12.28 -19.38 -6.99
N PRO A 156 -13.08 -18.83 -7.91
CA PRO A 156 -14.47 -19.24 -7.98
C PRO A 156 -14.46 -20.75 -8.25
N ASN A 157 -15.15 -21.53 -7.41
CA ASN A 157 -15.45 -22.92 -7.73
C ASN A 157 -16.22 -22.91 -9.06
N ALA A 158 -15.53 -23.28 -10.15
CA ALA A 158 -16.20 -23.94 -11.26
C ALA A 158 -16.74 -25.29 -10.73
N HIS A 159 -17.82 -25.77 -11.34
CA HIS A 159 -18.61 -26.96 -10.97
C HIS A 159 -19.78 -26.70 -9.99
N ARG A 160 -20.85 -26.14 -10.54
CA ARG A 160 -22.15 -26.83 -10.53
C ARG A 160 -22.70 -26.85 -11.96
N LEU A 161 -22.56 -27.99 -12.61
CA LEU A 161 -23.53 -28.54 -13.54
C LEU A 161 -24.07 -29.80 -12.89
#